data_AF-A0A2N2LQ96-F1
#
_entry.id   AF-A0A2N2LQ96-F1
#
_cell.length_a   1.000
_cell.length_b   1.000
_cell.length_c   1.000
_cell.angle_alpha   90.00
_cell.angle_beta   90.00
_cell.angle_gamma   90.00
#
_symmetry.space_group_name_H-M   'P 1'
#
loop_
_entity.id
_entity.type
_entity.pdbx_description
1 polymer ?
#
loop_
_entity_poly.entity_id
_entity_poly.type
_entity_poly.pdbx_seq_one_letter_code
_entity_poly.pdbx_strand_id
1 'polypeptide(L)'
;THPEVNRFFMTIPEASQLILQAGTMGEGGEVFILKMGTPVKIADMARDLIRLSGKEPDVDIKIVYTGLREGEKLYEELITVGEDILPTDHEMVMVLKSNTYFNGSGNLQEAKKSLYRELDELVKTAARHDAKGIKAKLKEILPEYTPQENEGVL
;
A
#
# COMPACT_ATOMS: atom_id res chain seq x y z
N THR A 1 -4.40 18.36 0.23
CA THR A 1 -3.27 17.52 -0.18
C THR A 1 -2.14 18.38 -0.74
N HIS A 2 -1.09 17.75 -1.28
CA HIS A 2 0.11 18.37 -1.83
C HIS A 2 0.09 18.37 -3.38
N PRO A 3 0.66 19.39 -4.04
CA PRO A 3 0.61 19.53 -5.51
C PRO A 3 1.18 18.33 -6.25
N GLU A 4 2.26 17.73 -5.75
CA GLU A 4 2.96 16.61 -6.39
C GLU A 4 2.42 15.21 -6.03
N VAL A 5 1.24 15.11 -5.42
CA VAL A 5 0.66 13.81 -5.07
C VAL A 5 0.19 13.06 -6.31
N ASN A 6 0.63 11.81 -6.43
CA ASN A 6 0.22 10.90 -7.49
C ASN A 6 -0.44 9.64 -6.93
N ARG A 7 -1.48 9.15 -7.62
CA ARG A 7 -2.19 7.92 -7.26
C ARG A 7 -2.48 7.07 -8.48
N PHE A 8 -2.49 5.77 -8.26
CA PHE A 8 -2.97 4.81 -9.25
C PHE A 8 -4.49 4.73 -9.21
N PHE A 9 -5.09 4.61 -10.38
CA PHE A 9 -6.53 4.45 -10.53
C PHE A 9 -6.82 3.26 -11.42
N MET A 10 -7.89 2.57 -11.11
CA MET A 10 -8.45 1.49 -11.90
C MET A 10 -9.96 1.52 -11.65
N THR A 11 -10.76 1.19 -12.66
CA THR A 11 -12.21 1.13 -12.43
C THR A 11 -12.55 -0.06 -11.55
N ILE A 12 -13.65 0.04 -10.81
CA ILE A 12 -14.10 -1.05 -9.92
C ILE A 12 -14.34 -2.35 -10.70
N PRO A 13 -15.01 -2.35 -11.88
CA PRO A 13 -15.21 -3.59 -12.64
C PRO A 13 -13.90 -4.23 -13.11
N GLU A 14 -12.93 -3.42 -13.57
CA GLU A 14 -11.60 -3.91 -13.97
C GLU A 14 -10.89 -4.57 -12.79
N ALA A 15 -10.78 -3.87 -11.65
CA ALA A 15 -10.12 -4.40 -10.46
C ALA A 15 -10.80 -5.70 -9.98
N SER A 16 -12.14 -5.72 -9.97
CA SER A 16 -12.89 -6.89 -9.53
C SER A 16 -12.67 -8.09 -10.47
N GLN A 17 -12.65 -7.87 -11.78
CA GLN A 17 -12.39 -8.91 -12.77
C GLN A 17 -10.98 -9.49 -12.61
N LEU A 18 -9.98 -8.62 -12.44
CA LEU A 18 -8.59 -9.05 -12.24
C LEU A 18 -8.41 -9.84 -10.94
N ILE A 19 -9.08 -9.43 -9.85
CA ILE A 19 -9.06 -10.17 -8.57
C ILE A 19 -9.64 -11.57 -8.75
N LEU A 20 -10.77 -11.71 -9.45
CA LEU A 20 -11.39 -13.01 -9.71
C LEU A 20 -10.48 -13.90 -10.57
N GLN A 21 -9.86 -13.34 -11.60
CA GLN A 21 -8.92 -14.08 -12.45
C GLN A 21 -7.68 -14.52 -11.68
N ALA A 22 -7.06 -13.63 -10.89
CA ALA A 22 -5.92 -13.98 -10.04
C ALA A 22 -6.29 -15.11 -9.05
N GLY A 23 -7.50 -15.07 -8.48
CA GLY A 23 -8.01 -16.14 -7.63
C GLY A 23 -8.13 -17.50 -8.32
N THR A 24 -8.35 -17.54 -9.64
CA THR A 24 -8.35 -18.79 -10.42
C THR A 24 -6.96 -19.26 -10.84
N MET A 25 -5.94 -18.41 -10.76
CA MET A 25 -4.55 -18.72 -11.14
C MET A 25 -3.72 -19.26 -9.99
N GLY A 26 -4.08 -18.94 -8.74
CA GLY A 26 -3.28 -19.31 -7.57
C GLY A 26 -3.38 -20.80 -7.22
N GLU A 27 -2.25 -21.41 -6.89
CA GLU A 27 -2.15 -22.77 -6.36
C GLU A 27 -1.99 -22.77 -4.82
N GLY A 28 -1.73 -21.61 -4.22
CA GLY A 28 -1.69 -21.35 -2.79
C GLY A 28 -0.37 -20.74 -2.32
N GLY A 29 -0.46 -19.59 -1.65
CA GLY A 29 0.70 -18.89 -1.07
C GLY A 29 1.35 -17.84 -1.97
N GLU A 30 0.79 -17.60 -3.15
CA GLU A 30 1.16 -16.51 -4.05
C GLU A 30 0.60 -15.17 -3.57
N VAL A 31 1.38 -14.11 -3.79
CA VAL A 31 0.93 -12.73 -3.62
C VAL A 31 0.84 -12.11 -5.01
N PHE A 32 -0.38 -11.84 -5.46
CA PHE A 32 -0.62 -11.23 -6.76
C PHE A 32 -0.60 -9.70 -6.67
N ILE A 33 0.02 -9.07 -7.67
CA ILE A 33 0.07 -7.61 -7.84
C ILE A 33 -0.62 -7.26 -9.16
N LEU A 34 -1.55 -6.31 -9.10
CA LEU A 34 -2.22 -5.81 -10.31
C LEU A 34 -1.39 -4.69 -10.92
N LYS A 35 -1.18 -4.74 -12.25
CA LYS A 35 -0.57 -3.62 -12.97
C LYS A 35 -1.57 -2.48 -13.05
N MET A 36 -1.24 -1.36 -12.42
CA MET A 36 -2.13 -0.20 -12.34
C MET A 36 -1.87 0.86 -13.42
N GLY A 37 -0.97 0.58 -14.38
CA GLY A 37 -0.63 1.52 -15.43
C GLY A 37 0.19 2.72 -14.93
N THR A 38 -0.14 3.92 -15.41
CA THR A 38 0.58 5.15 -15.05
C THR A 38 -0.12 5.86 -13.89
N PRO A 39 0.61 6.33 -12.88
CA PRO A 39 0.00 7.08 -11.80
C PRO A 39 -0.45 8.46 -12.29
N VAL A 40 -1.56 8.96 -11.76
CA VAL A 40 -2.17 10.22 -12.13
C VAL A 40 -1.95 11.24 -11.02
N LYS A 41 -1.56 12.46 -11.41
CA LYS A 41 -1.41 13.59 -10.48
C LYS A 41 -2.78 14.09 -10.03
N ILE A 42 -3.00 14.13 -8.72
CA ILE A 42 -4.30 14.51 -8.16
C ILE A 42 -4.67 15.95 -8.50
N ALA A 43 -3.68 16.83 -8.57
CA ALA A 43 -3.89 18.22 -8.99
C ALA A 43 -4.41 18.33 -10.42
N ASP A 44 -3.91 17.50 -11.34
CA ASP A 44 -4.33 17.53 -12.74
C ASP A 44 -5.72 16.92 -12.90
N MET A 45 -5.99 15.81 -12.22
CA MET A 45 -7.33 15.21 -12.14
C MET A 45 -8.37 16.21 -11.63
N ALA A 46 -8.06 16.98 -10.58
CA ALA A 46 -8.97 17.99 -10.05
C ALA A 46 -9.26 19.10 -11.08
N ARG A 47 -8.25 19.57 -11.81
CA ARG A 47 -8.44 20.56 -12.89
C ARG A 47 -9.29 20.02 -14.02
N ASP A 48 -9.08 18.76 -14.41
CA ASP A 48 -9.86 18.13 -15.48
C ASP A 48 -11.32 17.97 -15.07
N LEU A 49 -11.61 17.59 -13.82
CA LEU A 49 -12.98 17.53 -13.32
C LEU A 49 -13.69 18.90 -13.32
N ILE A 50 -12.96 19.98 -12.99
CA ILE A 50 -13.49 21.34 -13.06
C ILE A 50 -13.84 21.71 -14.51
N ARG A 51 -12.93 21.44 -15.46
CA ARG A 51 -13.15 21.68 -16.90
C ARG A 51 -14.33 20.87 -17.45
N LEU A 52 -14.42 19.60 -17.10
CA LEU A 52 -15.52 18.71 -17.50
C LEU A 52 -16.88 19.19 -16.94
N SER A 53 -16.85 19.94 -15.84
CA SER A 53 -18.04 20.59 -15.27
C SER A 53 -18.40 21.92 -15.95
N GLY A 54 -17.71 22.29 -17.04
CA GLY A 54 -17.93 23.52 -17.80
C GLY A 54 -17.39 24.79 -17.13
N LYS A 55 -16.40 24.66 -16.24
CA LYS A 55 -15.83 25.77 -15.45
C LYS A 55 -14.34 25.93 -15.71
N GLU A 56 -13.81 27.12 -15.47
CA GLU A 56 -12.39 27.43 -15.58
C GLU A 56 -11.67 27.22 -14.22
N PRO A 57 -10.67 26.31 -14.14
CA PRO A 57 -9.87 26.13 -12.94
C PRO A 57 -9.16 27.42 -12.53
N ASP A 58 -9.07 27.66 -11.22
CA ASP A 58 -8.43 28.82 -10.60
C ASP A 58 -9.13 30.18 -10.86
N VAL A 59 -10.17 30.21 -11.69
CA VAL A 59 -11.06 31.35 -11.92
C VAL A 59 -12.43 31.11 -11.26
N ASP A 60 -13.17 30.11 -11.73
CA ASP A 60 -14.49 29.75 -11.20
C ASP A 60 -14.39 28.89 -9.93
N ILE A 61 -13.40 27.99 -9.89
CA ILE A 61 -13.12 27.10 -8.76
C ILE A 61 -11.62 27.11 -8.49
N LYS A 62 -11.22 27.64 -7.33
CA LYS A 62 -9.82 27.69 -6.89
C LYS A 62 -9.37 26.37 -6.31
N ILE A 63 -8.18 25.92 -6.69
CA ILE A 63 -7.52 24.77 -6.06
C ILE A 63 -6.68 25.25 -4.88
N VAL A 64 -6.97 24.72 -3.68
CA VAL A 64 -6.22 25.02 -2.45
C VAL A 64 -5.51 23.77 -1.95
N TYR A 65 -4.20 23.86 -1.76
CA TYR A 65 -3.40 22.77 -1.22
C TYR A 65 -3.36 22.85 0.30
N THR A 66 -3.93 21.83 0.95
CA THR A 66 -3.97 21.73 2.42
C THR A 66 -2.77 20.98 3.04
N GLY A 67 -1.78 20.59 2.24
CA GLY A 67 -0.67 19.75 2.69
C GLY A 67 -1.03 18.25 2.73
N LEU A 68 -0.03 17.40 2.96
CA LEU A 68 -0.21 15.97 3.18
C LEU A 68 -0.75 15.71 4.58
N ARG A 69 -1.60 14.70 4.72
CA ARG A 69 -2.00 14.19 6.03
C ARG A 69 -0.90 13.31 6.61
N GLU A 70 -0.93 13.13 7.92
CA GLU A 70 -0.06 12.17 8.61
C GLU A 70 -0.24 10.75 8.01
N GLY A 71 0.88 10.06 7.82
CA GLY A 71 0.96 8.75 7.15
C GLY A 71 0.80 8.79 5.63
N GLU A 72 0.46 9.94 5.02
CA GLU A 72 0.18 10.02 3.59
C GLU A 72 1.47 10.08 2.76
N LYS A 73 1.62 9.16 1.80
CA LYS A 73 2.75 9.14 0.86
C LYS A 73 2.54 10.13 -0.30
N LEU A 74 3.62 10.76 -0.76
CA LEU A 74 3.63 11.60 -1.95
C LEU A 74 3.46 10.76 -3.23
N TYR A 75 4.10 9.60 -3.28
CA TYR A 75 4.04 8.62 -4.36
C TYR A 75 3.74 7.24 -3.77
N GLU A 76 2.88 6.48 -4.46
CA GLU A 76 2.63 5.08 -4.13
C GLU A 76 3.67 4.19 -4.84
N GLU A 77 4.14 3.16 -4.16
CA GLU A 77 5.03 2.14 -4.70
C GLU A 77 4.19 0.88 -4.93
N LEU A 78 4.15 0.37 -6.16
CA LEU A 78 3.49 -0.91 -6.44
C LEU A 78 4.35 -2.11 -6.05
N ILE A 79 5.68 -1.90 -5.98
CA ILE A 79 6.70 -2.92 -5.87
C ILE A 79 7.81 -2.37 -4.98
N THR A 80 8.20 -3.11 -3.95
CA THR A 80 9.28 -2.71 -3.05
C THR A 80 10.63 -3.22 -3.56
N VAL A 81 11.71 -2.50 -3.24
CA VAL A 81 13.07 -2.90 -3.61
C VAL A 81 13.41 -4.25 -2.97
N GLY A 82 13.78 -5.24 -3.79
CA GLY A 82 14.13 -6.60 -3.35
C GLY A 82 13.03 -7.65 -3.56
N GLU A 83 11.86 -7.24 -4.04
CA GLU A 83 10.80 -8.17 -4.44
C GLU A 83 11.00 -8.61 -5.91
N ASP A 84 11.21 -9.90 -6.10
CA ASP A 84 11.25 -10.52 -7.43
C ASP A 84 9.82 -10.65 -7.95
N ILE A 85 9.55 -10.21 -9.18
CA ILE A 85 8.22 -10.32 -9.79
C ILE A 85 8.30 -11.17 -11.04
N LEU A 86 7.34 -12.08 -11.16
CA LEU A 86 7.18 -12.94 -12.31
C LEU A 86 5.89 -12.58 -13.05
N PRO A 87 5.90 -12.60 -14.40
CA PRO A 87 4.68 -12.46 -15.17
C PRO A 87 3.75 -13.66 -14.94
N THR A 88 2.45 -13.46 -15.09
CA THR A 88 1.47 -14.55 -15.22
C THR A 88 0.96 -14.61 -16.66
N ASP A 89 0.05 -15.55 -16.95
CA ASP A 89 -0.62 -15.67 -18.25
C ASP A 89 -1.51 -14.46 -18.58
N HIS A 90 -1.85 -13.62 -17.59
CA HIS A 90 -2.65 -12.42 -17.80
C HIS A 90 -1.78 -11.17 -17.68
N GLU A 91 -1.75 -10.35 -18.74
CA GLU A 91 -0.82 -9.22 -18.85
C GLU A 91 -0.89 -8.21 -17.69
N MET A 92 -2.08 -8.04 -17.11
CA MET A 92 -2.36 -7.11 -16.01
C MET A 92 -2.18 -7.70 -14.60
N VAL A 93 -1.84 -8.98 -14.50
CA VAL A 93 -1.61 -9.68 -13.23
C VAL A 93 -0.15 -10.12 -13.16
N MET A 94 0.49 -9.89 -12.02
CA MET A 94 1.85 -10.31 -11.74
C MET A 94 1.86 -11.10 -10.45
N VAL A 95 2.86 -11.96 -10.27
CA VAL A 95 3.06 -12.68 -9.01
C VAL A 95 4.38 -12.25 -8.37
N LEU A 96 4.32 -11.88 -7.10
CA LEU A 96 5.50 -11.66 -6.28
C LEU A 96 6.07 -13.02 -5.90
N LYS A 97 7.32 -13.24 -6.27
CA LYS A 97 8.03 -14.48 -5.97
C LYS A 97 8.30 -14.52 -4.48
N SER A 98 7.57 -15.39 -3.79
CA SER A 98 7.81 -15.66 -2.39
C SER A 98 9.26 -16.08 -2.18
N ASN A 99 10.01 -15.31 -1.39
CA ASN A 99 11.28 -15.79 -0.89
C ASN A 99 10.96 -16.81 0.22
N THR A 100 11.68 -17.93 0.27
CA THR A 100 11.55 -18.89 1.39
C THR A 100 12.23 -18.37 2.66
N TYR A 101 12.40 -17.05 2.77
CA TYR A 101 13.10 -16.38 3.85
C TYR A 101 12.12 -16.13 4.98
N PHE A 102 12.09 -17.04 5.94
CA PHE A 102 11.21 -16.96 7.11
C PHE A 102 11.77 -16.02 8.21
N ASN A 103 12.28 -14.84 7.83
CA ASN A 103 12.94 -13.90 8.75
C ASN A 103 14.03 -14.55 9.61
N GLY A 104 14.84 -15.44 9.00
CA GLY A 104 15.89 -16.19 9.69
C GLY A 104 15.43 -17.43 10.48
N SER A 105 14.13 -17.76 10.45
CA SER A 105 13.61 -19.00 11.05
C SER A 105 13.98 -20.22 10.20
N GLY A 106 14.31 -21.35 10.85
CA GLY A 106 14.73 -22.56 10.14
C GLY A 106 13.61 -23.27 9.37
N ASN A 107 12.35 -23.02 9.75
CA ASN A 107 11.17 -23.56 9.09
C ASN A 107 9.92 -22.69 9.29
N LEU A 108 8.87 -22.99 8.51
CA LEU A 108 7.59 -22.27 8.54
C LEU A 108 6.88 -22.32 9.90
N GLN A 109 7.02 -23.40 10.67
CA GLN A 109 6.34 -23.55 11.96
C GLN A 109 6.94 -22.64 13.03
N GLU A 110 8.27 -22.57 13.07
CA GLU A 110 9.00 -21.64 13.94
C GLU A 110 8.70 -20.19 13.58
N ALA A 111 8.68 -19.87 12.28
CA ALA A 111 8.33 -18.56 11.78
C ALA A 111 6.93 -18.12 12.22
N LYS A 112 5.94 -19.00 12.03
CA LYS A 112 4.56 -18.78 12.48
C LYS A 112 4.50 -18.58 13.98
N LYS A 113 5.16 -19.43 14.76
CA LYS A 113 5.17 -19.33 16.23
C LYS A 113 5.78 -18.00 16.69
N SER A 114 6.89 -17.58 16.08
CA SER A 114 7.51 -16.29 16.39
C SER A 114 6.57 -15.15 16.03
N LEU A 115 5.99 -15.14 14.83
CA LEU A 115 5.06 -14.11 14.39
C LEU A 115 3.85 -13.98 15.33
N TYR A 116 3.22 -15.10 15.73
CA TYR A 116 2.10 -15.07 16.68
C TYR A 116 2.50 -14.45 18.02
N ARG A 117 3.71 -14.77 18.52
CA ARG A 117 4.22 -14.15 19.75
C ARG A 117 4.41 -12.64 19.60
N GLU A 118 4.97 -12.18 18.47
CA GLU A 118 5.14 -10.75 18.22
C GLU A 118 3.78 -10.02 18.10
N LEU A 119 2.80 -10.66 17.45
CA LEU A 119 1.43 -10.15 17.33
C LEU A 119 0.72 -10.06 18.69
N ASP A 120 0.87 -11.05 19.57
CA ASP A 120 0.29 -11.02 20.92
C ASP A 120 0.82 -9.84 21.74
N GLU A 121 2.13 -9.55 21.65
CA GLU A 121 2.73 -8.39 22.31
C GLU A 121 2.27 -7.06 21.70
N LEU A 122 2.10 -7.02 20.38
CA LEU A 122 1.54 -5.85 19.69
C LEU A 122 0.10 -5.59 20.16
N VAL A 123 -0.74 -6.62 20.29
CA VAL A 123 -2.11 -6.51 20.80
C VAL A 123 -2.14 -6.01 22.24
N LYS A 124 -1.26 -6.51 23.12
CA LYS A 124 -1.15 -6.03 24.52
C LYS A 124 -0.75 -4.55 24.59
N THR A 125 0.14 -4.13 23.70
CA THR A 125 0.60 -2.73 23.63
C THR A 125 -0.51 -1.83 23.09
N ALA A 126 -1.23 -2.29 22.06
CA ALA A 126 -2.40 -1.60 21.50
C ALA A 126 -3.54 -1.43 22.52
N ALA A 127 -3.79 -2.45 23.35
CA ALA A 127 -4.80 -2.40 24.42
C ALA A 127 -4.50 -1.33 25.50
N ARG A 128 -3.24 -0.88 25.59
CA ARG A 128 -2.82 0.20 26.50
C ARG A 128 -2.81 1.57 25.82
N HIS A 129 -3.22 1.66 24.56
CA HIS A 129 -3.15 2.86 23.73
C HIS A 129 -1.74 3.47 23.65
N ASP A 130 -0.68 2.65 23.75
CA ASP A 130 0.70 3.10 23.68
C ASP A 130 1.17 3.22 22.22
N ALA A 131 0.93 4.39 21.61
CA ALA A 131 1.29 4.65 20.22
C ALA A 131 2.80 4.50 19.95
N LYS A 132 3.65 4.89 20.90
CA LYS A 132 5.11 4.76 20.76
C LYS A 132 5.53 3.30 20.81
N GLY A 133 4.97 2.54 21.74
CA GLY A 133 5.19 1.09 21.85
C GLY A 133 4.73 0.35 20.60
N ILE A 134 3.57 0.70 20.04
CA ILE A 134 3.06 0.11 18.79
C ILE A 134 4.04 0.35 17.63
N LYS A 135 4.48 1.60 17.45
CA LYS A 135 5.44 1.95 16.37
C LYS A 135 6.77 1.22 16.51
N ALA A 136 7.31 1.18 17.73
CA ALA A 136 8.53 0.45 18.01
C ALA A 136 8.36 -1.05 17.70
N LYS A 137 7.23 -1.64 18.10
CA LYS A 137 6.96 -3.05 17.87
C LYS A 137 6.74 -3.37 16.39
N LEU A 138 6.06 -2.50 15.66
CA LEU A 138 5.93 -2.62 14.20
C LEU A 138 7.30 -2.54 13.51
N LYS A 139 8.21 -1.67 13.97
CA LYS A 139 9.57 -1.56 13.44
C LYS A 139 10.40 -2.82 13.69
N GLU A 140 10.19 -3.51 14.81
CA GLU A 140 10.82 -4.80 15.09
C GLU A 140 10.31 -5.91 14.17
N ILE A 141 9.00 -5.95 13.89
CA ILE A 141 8.37 -6.98 13.05
C ILE A 141 8.65 -6.72 11.56
N LEU A 142 8.62 -5.46 11.14
CA LEU A 142 8.79 -4.99 9.77
C LEU A 142 9.93 -3.97 9.73
N PRO A 143 11.19 -4.40 9.51
CA PRO A 143 12.35 -3.51 9.49
C PRO A 143 12.25 -2.35 8.49
N GLU A 144 11.54 -2.54 7.38
CA GLU A 144 11.26 -1.55 6.34
C GLU A 144 10.20 -0.50 6.74
N TYR A 145 9.42 -0.75 7.79
CA TYR A 145 8.44 0.20 8.30
C TYR A 145 9.13 1.49 8.73
N THR A 146 8.74 2.62 8.16
CA THR A 146 9.29 3.93 8.51
C THR A 146 8.18 4.77 9.15
N PRO A 147 8.04 4.75 10.49
CA PRO A 147 7.00 5.51 11.16
C PRO A 147 7.24 7.01 10.97
N GLN A 148 6.18 7.78 10.75
CA GLN A 148 6.24 9.23 10.88
C GLN A 148 6.32 9.62 12.36
N GLU A 149 7.04 10.69 12.67
CA GLU A 149 7.13 11.24 14.04
C GLU A 149 5.86 12.05 14.37
N ASN A 150 4.80 11.35 14.78
CA ASN A 150 3.54 11.94 15.25
C ASN A 150 2.99 11.18 16.46
N GLU A 151 2.05 11.80 17.19
CA GLU A 151 1.36 11.18 18.35
C GLU A 151 0.35 10.09 17.94
N GLY A 152 -0.04 10.05 16.66
CA GLY A 152 -0.89 9.01 16.09
C GLY A 152 -0.16 7.69 15.82
N VAL A 153 -0.91 6.60 15.64
CA VAL A 153 -0.36 5.26 15.28
C VAL A 153 -0.06 5.15 13.77
N LEU A 154 -0.67 6.01 12.95
CA LEU A 154 -0.57 6.03 11.49
C LEU A 154 0.41 7.11 11.02
#